data_AF-S3BRI7-F1
#
_entry.id   AF-S3BRI7-F1
#
_cell.length_a   1.000
_cell.length_b   1.000
_cell.length_c   1.000
_cell.angle_alpha   90.00
_cell.angle_beta   90.00
_cell.angle_gamma   90.00
#
_symmetry.space_group_name_H-M   'P 1'
#
loop_
_entity.id
_entity.type
_entity.pdbx_description
1 polymer ?
#
loop_
_entity_poly.entity_id
_entity_poly.type
_entity_poly.pdbx_seq_one_letter_code
_entity_poly.pdbx_strand_id
1 'polypeptide(L)'
;MANESNLIPNSKRTPSERRENAKKAGRASGVSRRRRKTFKELLEIALMKQCEGEGTYGEAVVASMLEAALAGDVKAFVAIRDTVGEKPVEKVASEIEGGLRLYWDRAAAAKKEDTET
;
A
#
# COMPACT_ATOMS: atom_id res chain seq x y z
N MET A 1 25.13 14.52 -7.44
CA MET A 1 24.05 14.86 -8.40
C MET A 1 24.62 14.76 -9.81
N ALA A 2 23.80 14.43 -10.82
CA ALA A 2 24.24 14.45 -12.22
C ALA A 2 24.40 15.91 -12.67
N ASN A 3 25.51 16.27 -13.33
CA ASN A 3 25.68 17.62 -13.87
C ASN A 3 24.93 17.77 -15.20
N GLU A 4 24.17 18.85 -15.34
CA GLU A 4 23.34 19.11 -16.52
C GLU A 4 24.18 19.28 -17.79
N SER A 5 25.44 19.71 -17.63
CA SER A 5 26.42 19.88 -18.71
C SER A 5 26.88 18.57 -19.37
N ASN A 6 26.67 17.39 -18.76
CA ASN A 6 27.01 16.09 -19.36
C ASN A 6 25.81 15.35 -19.99
N LEU A 7 24.62 15.95 -19.98
CA LEU A 7 23.41 15.28 -20.45
C LEU A 7 23.22 15.44 -21.96
N ILE A 8 23.51 14.39 -22.72
CA ILE A 8 23.25 14.39 -24.17
C ILE A 8 21.72 14.42 -24.40
N PRO A 9 21.17 15.35 -25.20
CA PRO A 9 19.75 15.39 -25.52
C PRO A 9 19.30 14.23 -26.42
N ASN A 10 18.04 13.81 -26.30
CA ASN A 10 17.47 12.73 -27.13
C ASN A 10 17.42 13.07 -28.63
N SER A 11 17.37 14.35 -29.01
CA SER A 11 17.42 14.82 -30.40
C SER A 11 18.77 14.55 -31.07
N LYS A 12 19.84 14.39 -30.29
CA LYS A 12 21.19 14.08 -30.78
C LYS A 12 21.51 12.58 -30.77
N ARG A 13 20.54 11.71 -30.43
CA ARG A 13 20.71 10.26 -30.35
C ARG A 13 20.05 9.53 -31.51
N THR A 14 20.71 8.50 -31.99
CA THR A 14 20.15 7.59 -32.97
C THR A 14 18.94 6.83 -32.40
N PRO A 15 18.04 6.31 -33.26
CA PRO A 15 16.94 5.46 -32.81
C PRO A 15 17.40 4.22 -32.02
N SER A 16 18.56 3.64 -32.35
CA SER A 16 19.10 2.45 -31.68
C SER A 16 19.51 2.77 -30.24
N GLU A 17 20.28 3.84 -30.04
CA GLU A 17 20.73 4.27 -28.71
C GLU A 17 19.55 4.64 -27.80
N ARG A 18 18.51 5.28 -28.36
CA ARG A 18 17.27 5.57 -27.61
C ARG A 18 16.58 4.30 -27.13
N ARG A 19 16.50 3.26 -27.97
CA ARG A 19 15.93 1.96 -27.58
C ARG A 19 16.75 1.29 -26.49
N GLU A 20 18.07 1.33 -26.57
CA GLU A 20 18.94 0.74 -25.55
C GLU A 20 18.82 1.46 -24.20
N ASN A 21 18.82 2.79 -24.21
CA ASN A 21 18.63 3.60 -23.01
C ASN A 21 17.24 3.36 -22.39
N ALA A 22 16.19 3.25 -23.20
CA ALA A 22 14.85 2.91 -22.72
C ALA A 22 14.82 1.52 -22.04
N LYS A 23 15.51 0.51 -22.60
CA LYS A 23 15.64 -0.81 -21.97
C LYS A 23 16.36 -0.73 -20.62
N LYS A 24 17.47 0.00 -20.54
CA LYS A 24 18.24 0.22 -19.29
C LYS A 24 17.39 0.93 -18.24
N ALA A 25 16.70 2.01 -18.61
CA ALA A 25 15.82 2.76 -17.73
C ALA A 25 14.62 1.93 -17.24
N GLY A 26 14.01 1.14 -18.13
CA GLY A 26 12.91 0.23 -17.78
C GLY A 26 13.33 -0.85 -16.79
N ARG A 27 14.51 -1.47 -16.98
CA ARG A 27 15.07 -2.44 -16.03
C ARG A 27 15.33 -1.80 -14.67
N ALA A 28 16.01 -0.66 -14.62
CA ALA A 28 16.31 0.05 -13.37
C ALA A 28 15.03 0.47 -12.64
N SER A 29 14.05 1.00 -13.36
CA SER A 29 12.73 1.35 -12.81
C SER A 29 12.00 0.13 -12.29
N GLY A 30 12.01 -0.99 -13.01
CA GLY A 30 11.42 -2.25 -12.56
C GLY A 30 12.07 -2.80 -11.29
N VAL A 31 13.40 -2.72 -11.17
CA VAL A 31 14.14 -3.08 -9.95
C VAL A 31 13.74 -2.17 -8.79
N SER A 32 13.69 -0.85 -9.01
CA SER A 32 13.31 0.10 -7.96
C SER A 32 11.85 -0.05 -7.54
N ARG A 33 10.93 -0.33 -8.48
CA ARG A 33 9.52 -0.64 -8.17
C ARG A 33 9.40 -1.92 -7.35
N ARG A 34 10.10 -2.99 -7.73
CA ARG A 34 10.14 -4.24 -6.94
C ARG A 34 10.66 -4.00 -5.52
N ARG A 35 11.71 -3.19 -5.37
CA ARG A 35 12.27 -2.81 -4.06
C ARG A 35 11.33 -1.94 -3.22
N ARG A 36 10.46 -1.16 -3.86
CA ARG A 36 9.49 -0.26 -3.21
C ARG A 36 8.14 -0.91 -2.91
N LYS A 37 7.94 -2.19 -3.28
CA LYS A 37 6.67 -2.87 -2.97
C LYS A 37 6.42 -2.86 -1.49
N THR A 38 5.17 -2.55 -1.12
CA THR A 38 4.73 -2.65 0.26
C THR A 38 4.66 -4.12 0.69
N PHE A 39 4.68 -4.37 2.00
CA PHE A 39 4.51 -5.72 2.53
C PHE A 39 3.21 -6.37 2.06
N LYS A 40 2.12 -5.58 2.00
CA LYS A 40 0.81 -6.00 1.48
C LYS A 40 0.91 -6.52 0.04
N GLU A 41 1.51 -5.75 -0.86
CA GLU A 41 1.67 -6.16 -2.27
C GLU A 41 2.52 -7.43 -2.43
N LEU A 42 3.57 -7.57 -1.62
CA LEU A 42 4.40 -8.78 -1.63
C LEU A 42 3.62 -10.00 -1.15
N LEU A 43 2.80 -9.83 -0.11
CA LEU A 43 1.97 -10.88 0.45
C LEU A 43 0.88 -11.32 -0.54
N GLU A 44 0.16 -10.38 -1.16
CA GLU A 44 -0.87 -10.69 -2.18
C GLU A 44 -0.28 -11.50 -3.34
N ILE A 45 0.91 -11.12 -3.83
CA ILE A 45 1.59 -11.85 -4.90
C ILE A 45 2.01 -13.26 -4.43
N ALA A 46 2.50 -13.39 -3.20
CA ALA A 46 2.90 -14.68 -2.66
C ALA A 46 1.70 -15.62 -2.53
N LEU A 47 0.56 -15.13 -2.01
CA LEU A 47 -0.65 -15.91 -1.82
C LEU A 47 -1.26 -16.39 -3.15
N MET A 48 -1.17 -15.60 -4.23
CA MET A 48 -1.68 -15.98 -5.55
C MET A 48 -0.78 -16.96 -6.32
N LYS A 49 0.47 -17.17 -5.88
CA LYS A 49 1.39 -18.08 -6.55
C LYS A 49 0.91 -19.53 -6.36
N GLN A 50 1.09 -20.36 -7.38
CA GLN A 50 0.80 -21.80 -7.31
C GLN A 50 1.74 -22.48 -6.30
N CYS A 51 1.14 -23.33 -5.47
CA CYS A 51 1.87 -24.20 -4.54
C CYS A 51 2.43 -25.41 -5.29
N GLU A 52 3.38 -26.13 -4.67
CA GLU A 52 3.90 -27.40 -5.21
C GLU A 52 2.84 -28.53 -5.15
N GLY A 53 1.74 -28.35 -4.40
CA GLY A 53 0.56 -29.22 -4.41
C GLY A 53 -0.57 -28.70 -5.31
N GLU A 54 -1.81 -29.11 -5.03
CA GLU A 54 -3.00 -28.56 -5.69
C GLU A 54 -3.37 -27.21 -5.06
N GLY A 55 -3.46 -26.16 -5.89
CA GLY A 55 -3.95 -24.85 -5.50
C GLY A 55 -2.89 -23.76 -5.29
N THR A 56 -3.34 -22.63 -4.77
CA THR A 56 -2.51 -21.45 -4.48
C THR A 56 -1.92 -21.53 -3.07
N TYR A 57 -0.83 -20.78 -2.81
CA TYR A 57 -0.31 -20.67 -1.43
C TYR A 57 -1.36 -20.12 -0.45
N GLY A 58 -2.29 -19.27 -0.91
CA GLY A 58 -3.40 -18.81 -0.09
C GLY A 58 -4.29 -19.95 0.40
N GLU A 59 -4.66 -20.87 -0.49
CA GLU A 59 -5.46 -22.06 -0.14
C GLU A 59 -4.70 -22.99 0.82
N ALA A 60 -3.40 -23.20 0.57
CA ALA A 60 -2.56 -24.02 1.43
C ALA A 60 -2.41 -23.44 2.84
N VAL A 61 -2.26 -22.12 2.98
CA VAL A 61 -2.20 -21.45 4.28
C VAL A 61 -3.52 -21.63 5.03
N VAL A 62 -4.66 -21.42 4.36
CA VAL A 62 -5.99 -21.61 4.97
C VAL A 62 -6.18 -23.06 5.42
N ALA A 63 -5.82 -24.03 4.58
CA ALA A 63 -5.88 -25.45 4.93
C ALA A 63 -5.03 -25.78 6.17
N SER A 64 -3.78 -25.29 6.21
CA SER A 64 -2.91 -25.51 7.38
C SER A 64 -3.44 -24.86 8.66
N MET A 65 -4.08 -23.69 8.56
CA MET A 65 -4.71 -23.03 9.71
C MET A 65 -5.92 -23.82 10.21
N LEU A 66 -6.70 -24.42 9.31
CA LEU A 66 -7.81 -25.30 9.68
C LEU A 66 -7.31 -26.56 10.41
N GLU A 67 -6.26 -27.20 9.90
CA GLU A 67 -5.63 -28.34 10.56
C GLU A 67 -5.07 -27.99 11.95
N ALA A 68 -4.41 -26.84 12.07
CA ALA A 68 -3.91 -26.36 13.36
C ALA A 68 -5.04 -26.09 14.37
N ALA A 69 -6.16 -25.51 13.91
CA ALA A 69 -7.34 -25.30 14.75
C ALA A 69 -7.95 -26.64 15.20
N LEU A 70 -8.03 -27.64 14.32
CA LEU A 70 -8.48 -28.99 14.66
C LEU A 70 -7.55 -29.68 15.68
N ALA A 71 -6.25 -29.41 15.60
CA ALA A 71 -5.27 -29.87 16.58
C ALA A 71 -5.35 -29.15 17.94
N GLY A 72 -6.23 -28.14 18.07
CA GLY A 72 -6.47 -27.40 19.32
C GLY A 72 -5.74 -26.05 19.42
N ASP A 73 -5.17 -25.52 18.34
CA ASP A 73 -4.63 -24.16 18.35
C ASP A 73 -5.75 -23.11 18.40
N VAL A 74 -5.98 -22.57 19.59
CA VAL A 74 -6.99 -21.54 19.87
C VAL A 74 -6.74 -20.26 19.06
N LYS A 75 -5.48 -19.92 18.75
CA LYS A 75 -5.17 -18.71 17.95
C LYS A 75 -5.56 -18.89 16.49
N ALA A 76 -5.32 -20.08 15.93
CA ALA A 76 -5.76 -20.41 14.59
C ALA A 76 -7.30 -20.36 14.49
N PHE A 77 -8.01 -20.89 15.49
CA PHE A 77 -9.47 -20.80 15.58
C PHE A 77 -9.97 -19.34 15.64
N VAL A 78 -9.37 -18.50 16.50
CA VAL A 78 -9.73 -17.08 16.59
C VAL A 78 -9.48 -16.35 15.27
N ALA A 79 -8.35 -16.62 14.59
CA ALA A 79 -8.05 -16.03 13.30
C ALA A 79 -9.09 -16.44 12.23
N ILE A 80 -9.49 -17.72 12.19
CA ILE A 80 -10.53 -18.21 11.28
C ILE A 80 -11.87 -17.52 11.58
N ARG A 81 -12.30 -17.49 12.84
CA ARG A 81 -13.52 -16.79 13.28
C ARG A 81 -13.53 -15.33 12.82
N ASP A 82 -12.41 -14.63 13.03
CA ASP A 82 -12.27 -13.22 12.69
C ASP A 82 -12.28 -12.99 11.16
N THR A 83 -11.76 -13.93 10.36
CA THR A 83 -11.88 -13.87 8.88
C THR A 83 -13.30 -14.15 8.36
N VAL A 84 -14.08 -14.98 9.05
CA VAL A 84 -15.48 -15.30 8.69
C VAL A 84 -16.44 -14.17 9.08
N GLY A 85 -16.00 -13.26 9.96
CA GLY A 85 -16.80 -12.12 10.40
C GLY A 85 -17.67 -12.42 11.62
N GLU A 86 -17.48 -13.56 12.29
CA GLU A 86 -18.07 -13.86 13.60
C GLU A 86 -17.33 -13.15 14.75
N LYS A 87 -16.75 -11.99 14.47
CA LYS A 87 -16.08 -11.20 15.51
C LYS A 87 -17.16 -10.70 16.48
N PRO A 88 -17.05 -10.98 17.79
CA PRO A 88 -17.92 -10.37 18.79
C PRO A 88 -17.88 -8.85 18.60
N VAL A 89 -19.06 -8.21 18.55
CA VAL A 89 -19.16 -6.77 18.34
C VAL A 89 -18.45 -6.07 19.49
N GLU A 90 -17.21 -5.61 19.24
CA GLU A 90 -16.49 -4.76 20.16
C GLU A 90 -17.19 -3.40 20.14
N LYS A 91 -18.09 -3.19 21.11
CA LYS A 91 -18.63 -1.87 21.43
C LYS A 91 -17.48 -1.05 22.02
N VAL A 92 -16.61 -0.52 21.17
CA VAL A 92 -15.64 0.50 21.57
C VAL A 92 -16.44 1.77 21.78
N ALA A 93 -16.82 2.02 23.02
CA ALA A 93 -17.24 3.35 23.46
C ALA A 93 -15.99 4.23 23.46
N SER A 94 -15.65 4.78 22.30
CA SER A 94 -14.69 5.87 22.21
C SER A 94 -15.40 7.14 22.69
N GLU A 95 -15.46 7.31 24.01
CA GLU A 95 -15.66 8.63 24.59
C GLU A 95 -14.45 9.48 24.18
N ILE A 96 -14.68 10.34 23.19
CA ILE A 96 -13.77 11.43 22.88
C ILE A 96 -13.94 12.45 24.01
N GLU A 97 -13.29 12.23 25.15
CA GLU A 97 -13.09 13.25 26.18
C GLU A 97 -12.11 14.30 25.63
N GLY A 98 -12.64 15.24 24.87
CA GLY A 98 -11.84 16.29 24.26
C GLY A 98 -12.69 17.17 23.40
N GLY A 99 -13.49 18.04 24.04
CA GLY A 99 -14.37 18.97 23.35
C GLY A 99 -13.62 19.80 22.30
N LEU A 100 -13.96 19.59 21.04
CA LEU A 100 -13.46 20.38 19.93
C LEU A 100 -14.14 21.76 19.93
N ARG A 101 -13.42 22.80 20.37
CA ARG A 101 -13.87 24.20 20.24
C ARG A 101 -13.27 24.83 18.99
N LEU A 102 -14.09 25.01 17.96
CA LEU A 102 -13.75 25.82 16.80
C LEU A 102 -14.21 27.26 17.06
N TYR A 103 -13.28 28.20 17.09
CA TYR A 103 -13.57 29.63 17.06
C TYR A 103 -13.50 30.11 15.62
N TRP A 104 -14.58 30.74 15.15
CA TRP A 104 -14.62 31.39 13.85
C TRP A 104 -14.79 32.89 14.08
N ASP A 105 -13.68 33.63 13.98
CA ASP A 105 -13.68 35.08 14.12
C ASP A 105 -14.31 35.73 12.89
N ARG A 106 -15.57 36.16 13.01
CA ARG A 106 -16.26 36.96 11.98
C ARG A 106 -15.56 38.30 11.70
N ALA A 107 -14.75 38.80 12.64
CA ALA A 107 -14.03 40.05 12.48
C ALA A 107 -12.90 39.98 11.43
N ALA A 108 -12.33 38.79 11.17
CA ALA A 108 -11.32 38.62 10.13
C ALA A 108 -11.92 38.49 8.72
N ALA A 109 -13.17 38.02 8.61
CA ALA A 109 -13.88 37.92 7.34
C ALA A 109 -14.33 39.31 6.83
N ALA A 110 -14.75 40.20 7.72
CA ALA A 110 -15.22 41.55 7.35
C ALA A 110 -14.10 42.47 6.85
N LYS A 111 -12.82 42.25 7.23
CA LYS A 111 -11.70 43.10 6.79
C LYS A 111 -11.18 42.81 5.37
N LYS A 112 -11.73 41.82 4.67
CA LYS A 112 -11.34 41.53 3.28
C LYS A 112 -12.32 42.08 2.24
N GLU A 113 -13.46 42.61 2.64
CA GLU A 113 -14.44 43.20 1.70
C GLU A 113 -14.20 44.70 1.46
N ASP A 114 -13.47 45.40 2.33
CA ASP A 114 -13.29 46.85 2.26
C ASP A 114 -11.97 47.32 1.58
N THR A 115 -11.17 46.42 0.98
CA THR A 115 -9.89 46.80 0.33
C THR A 115 -9.84 46.55 -1.19
N GLU A 116 -10.98 46.30 -1.82
CA GLU A 116 -11.08 46.25 -3.29
C GLU A 116 -12.04 47.34 -3.80
N THR A 117 -11.55 48.58 -3.82
CA THR A 117 -11.98 49.65 -4.75
C THR A 117 -10.77 50.39 -5.27
#